data_AF-A0A834XL72-F1
#
_entry.id   AF-A0A834XL72-F1
#
_cell.length_a   1.000
_cell.length_b   1.000
_cell.length_c   1.000
_cell.angle_alpha   90.00
_cell.angle_beta   90.00
_cell.angle_gamma   90.00
#
_symmetry.space_group_name_H-M   'P 1'
#
loop_
_entity.id
_entity.type
_entity.pdbx_description
1 polymer ?
#
loop_
_entity_poly.entity_id
_entity_poly.type
_entity_poly.pdbx_seq_one_letter_code
_entity_poly.pdbx_strand_id
1 'polypeptide(L)'
;MPNSNKLTIIASLLIIIFTNSVTSNYDDSFNEELFIKPLPSGHVSAHFQFTTIWNIPKETKYLEHSHLFPRGLAVIIDRHNIDELHISLTEGLWRYKTWGYPVVDAGPGTEIYAWFNENVKNVDQEWKGLTNALSGLLCASLNFVDSANSMSPAFSFRPLGVNSKPYNTSQLRYSSLPREIVCTENLTPFKKLLPCDSKKGLSTLLNSAYIHNTNYHSVGIHVRLICANSACTKTSIELKQTITLVYDNMIDYNQDWSIRKLFGMGLQGSCPLATLSNIYIDTSTNNTVHIYQLTPKPGDVIVSLRGGQRHEIAVYDVKKFTKNGLFSITAVHSKSRTTSINYPAILSANRYVVGFGQEKGSLVTKLYNNHWQAIDVVLLENIPWYLSVYLHTIKITRNEENIEPLVVKYSPGKERLQPYYLELIIRLPAHSVTKFSIEMDYLFLKWQEYPPDANHGFYMGPAIITAYLPIARNYTGLPIDGSTITSSFNASRPGYLVQLRTETILISLPTPDFSMPYNVICLACTAVALAFGPLHNISTKRLVLKIIKTDWKGKIILAIKAKLFGDKTKQD
;
A
#
# COMPACT_ATOMS: atom_id res chain seq x y z
N MET A 1 -21.99 70.78 -16.08
CA MET A 1 -21.69 69.51 -16.78
C MET A 1 -20.22 69.14 -16.59
N PRO A 2 -19.86 68.31 -15.58
CA PRO A 2 -18.71 67.40 -15.76
C PRO A 2 -18.78 66.07 -14.97
N ASN A 3 -19.95 65.56 -14.59
CA ASN A 3 -20.04 64.34 -13.76
C ASN A 3 -20.59 63.08 -14.47
N SER A 4 -21.03 63.18 -15.73
CA SER A 4 -21.59 62.02 -16.46
C SER A 4 -20.52 61.13 -17.11
N ASN A 5 -19.31 61.65 -17.38
CA ASN A 5 -18.26 60.87 -18.06
C ASN A 5 -17.44 59.96 -17.13
N LYS A 6 -17.42 60.22 -15.80
CA LYS A 6 -16.70 59.35 -14.86
C LYS A 6 -17.45 58.05 -14.58
N LEU A 7 -18.79 58.08 -14.58
CA LEU A 7 -19.62 56.91 -14.30
C LEU A 7 -19.61 55.91 -15.47
N THR A 8 -19.59 56.41 -16.71
CA THR A 8 -19.50 55.57 -17.91
C THR A 8 -18.13 54.92 -18.06
N ILE A 9 -17.04 55.60 -17.68
CA ILE A 9 -15.70 55.01 -17.69
C ILE A 9 -15.60 53.90 -16.64
N ILE A 10 -16.10 54.11 -15.41
CA ILE A 10 -16.08 53.08 -14.35
C ILE A 10 -16.95 51.88 -14.72
N ALA A 11 -18.14 52.10 -15.31
CA ALA A 11 -18.99 51.02 -15.80
C ALA A 11 -18.34 50.24 -16.95
N SER A 12 -17.66 50.92 -17.89
CA SER A 12 -16.93 50.27 -18.97
C SER A 12 -15.71 49.49 -18.47
N LEU A 13 -15.02 49.98 -17.44
CA LEU A 13 -13.90 49.27 -16.81
C LEU A 13 -14.37 48.03 -16.05
N LEU A 14 -15.50 48.11 -15.34
CA LEU A 14 -16.14 46.98 -14.67
C LEU A 14 -16.63 45.92 -15.67
N ILE A 15 -17.18 46.34 -16.82
CA ILE A 15 -17.58 45.42 -17.89
C ILE A 15 -16.35 44.73 -18.51
N ILE A 16 -15.24 45.45 -18.73
CA ILE A 16 -13.98 44.87 -19.26
C ILE A 16 -13.33 43.91 -18.24
N ILE A 17 -13.45 44.18 -16.94
CA ILE A 17 -12.99 43.28 -15.87
C ILE A 17 -13.90 42.04 -15.77
N PHE A 18 -15.21 42.16 -16.01
CA PHE A 18 -16.14 41.03 -16.03
C PHE A 18 -16.11 40.20 -17.33
N THR A 19 -15.67 40.76 -18.46
CA THR A 19 -15.52 40.01 -19.73
C THR A 19 -14.17 39.30 -19.87
N ASN A 20 -13.21 39.61 -19.01
CA ASN A 20 -11.91 38.92 -18.94
C ASN A 20 -11.82 37.96 -17.74
N SER A 21 -12.92 37.30 -17.37
CA SER A 21 -12.82 35.99 -16.76
C SER A 21 -12.35 35.01 -17.84
N VAL A 22 -11.03 35.03 -18.07
CA VAL A 22 -10.35 33.99 -18.83
C VAL A 22 -10.73 32.66 -18.17
N THR A 23 -11.65 31.93 -18.78
CA THR A 23 -11.82 30.51 -18.49
C THR A 23 -10.52 29.86 -18.92
N SER A 24 -9.59 29.73 -17.98
CA SER A 24 -8.46 28.83 -18.12
C SER A 24 -9.05 27.46 -18.45
N ASN A 25 -8.99 27.06 -19.71
CA ASN A 25 -9.30 25.71 -20.14
C ASN A 25 -8.23 24.80 -19.52
N TYR A 26 -8.47 24.37 -18.28
CA TYR A 26 -7.68 23.33 -17.65
C TYR A 26 -8.03 22.02 -18.36
N ASP A 27 -7.02 21.41 -18.98
CA ASP A 27 -7.14 20.13 -19.68
C ASP A 27 -6.85 18.98 -18.71
N ASP A 28 -7.60 18.95 -17.61
CA ASP A 28 -7.55 17.88 -16.61
C ASP A 28 -8.94 17.31 -16.35
N SER A 29 -8.98 16.02 -16.02
CA SER A 29 -10.23 15.32 -15.75
C SER A 29 -10.10 14.43 -14.52
N PHE A 30 -11.19 14.36 -13.75
CA PHE A 30 -11.30 13.51 -12.59
C PHE A 30 -12.51 12.58 -12.74
N ASN A 31 -12.32 11.30 -12.42
CA ASN A 31 -13.34 10.26 -12.46
C ASN A 31 -13.38 9.50 -11.14
N GLU A 32 -14.58 9.24 -10.63
CA GLU A 32 -14.80 8.40 -9.46
C GLU A 32 -15.69 7.21 -9.83
N GLU A 33 -15.21 6.01 -9.54
CA GLU A 33 -15.90 4.75 -9.86
C GLU A 33 -15.86 3.80 -8.66
N LEU A 34 -16.98 3.11 -8.42
CA LEU A 34 -17.09 2.04 -7.43
C LEU A 34 -17.59 0.78 -8.12
N PHE A 35 -16.82 -0.30 -8.07
CA PHE A 35 -17.21 -1.62 -8.58
C PHE A 35 -17.49 -2.57 -7.42
N ILE A 36 -18.72 -3.05 -7.32
CA ILE A 36 -19.15 -4.03 -6.32
C ILE A 36 -19.36 -5.37 -7.01
N LYS A 37 -18.75 -6.41 -6.47
CA LYS A 37 -18.87 -7.78 -6.98
C LYS A 37 -19.20 -8.75 -5.85
N PRO A 38 -20.44 -9.29 -5.81
CA PRO A 38 -20.75 -10.46 -5.02
C PRO A 38 -19.87 -11.63 -5.48
N LEU A 39 -19.10 -12.19 -4.56
CA LEU A 39 -18.18 -13.29 -4.87
C LEU A 39 -18.91 -14.63 -4.74
N PRO A 40 -18.49 -15.67 -5.50
CA PRO A 40 -19.06 -17.00 -5.35
C PRO A 40 -18.90 -17.57 -3.94
N SER A 41 -17.91 -17.11 -3.17
CA SER A 41 -17.73 -17.51 -1.77
C SER A 41 -18.78 -16.95 -0.81
N GLY A 42 -19.65 -16.03 -1.25
CA GLY A 42 -20.61 -15.28 -0.41
C GLY A 42 -20.02 -14.04 0.27
N HIS A 43 -18.75 -13.74 -0.02
CA HIS A 43 -18.15 -12.46 0.33
C HIS A 43 -18.59 -11.39 -0.68
N VAL A 44 -18.46 -10.11 -0.33
CA VAL A 44 -18.73 -8.99 -1.24
C VAL A 44 -17.46 -8.19 -1.42
N SER A 45 -16.96 -8.11 -2.66
CA SER A 45 -15.83 -7.26 -2.99
C SER A 45 -16.31 -5.88 -3.40
N ALA A 46 -15.65 -4.84 -2.91
CA ALA A 46 -15.85 -3.45 -3.32
C ALA A 46 -14.51 -2.85 -3.72
N HIS A 47 -14.43 -2.31 -4.94
CA HIS A 47 -13.24 -1.68 -5.48
C HIS A 47 -13.57 -0.23 -5.85
N PHE A 48 -12.99 0.71 -5.12
CA PHE A 48 -13.01 2.13 -5.44
C PHE A 48 -11.84 2.46 -6.35
N GLN A 49 -12.10 3.24 -7.38
CA GLN A 49 -11.09 3.76 -8.28
C GLN A 49 -11.35 5.25 -8.53
N PHE A 50 -10.39 6.07 -8.17
CA PHE A 50 -10.37 7.49 -8.47
C PHE A 50 -9.25 7.73 -9.49
N THR A 51 -9.60 8.28 -10.65
CA THR A 51 -8.65 8.49 -11.75
C THR A 51 -8.57 9.97 -12.07
N THR A 52 -7.40 10.56 -11.91
CA THR A 52 -7.09 11.93 -12.32
C THR A 52 -6.16 11.88 -13.51
N ILE A 53 -6.58 12.45 -14.64
CA ILE A 53 -5.76 12.60 -15.84
C ILE A 53 -5.36 14.06 -15.95
N TRP A 54 -4.06 14.30 -16.06
CA TRP A 54 -3.50 15.63 -16.19
C TRP A 54 -2.76 15.76 -17.52
N ASN A 55 -3.36 16.48 -18.47
CA ASN A 55 -2.77 16.71 -19.79
C ASN A 55 -1.80 17.89 -19.73
N ILE A 56 -0.52 17.61 -19.47
CA ILE A 56 0.55 18.61 -19.53
C ILE A 56 1.63 18.19 -20.53
N PRO A 57 2.12 19.11 -21.38
CA PRO A 57 3.32 18.86 -22.18
C PRO A 57 4.55 18.67 -21.28
N LYS A 58 5.28 17.57 -21.48
CA LYS A 58 6.44 17.09 -20.68
C LYS A 58 7.55 18.12 -20.41
N GLU A 59 7.57 19.24 -21.10
CA GLU A 59 8.67 20.21 -21.15
C GLU A 59 8.53 21.39 -20.18
N THR A 60 7.39 21.55 -19.51
CA THR A 60 7.15 22.76 -18.73
C THR A 60 7.38 22.60 -17.22
N LYS A 61 8.09 23.58 -16.64
CA LYS A 61 8.28 23.85 -15.19
C LYS A 61 6.97 24.09 -14.40
N TYR A 62 5.81 23.63 -14.88
CA TYR A 62 4.48 23.91 -14.31
C TYR A 62 3.95 22.82 -13.37
N LEU A 63 4.80 21.94 -12.83
CA LEU A 63 4.36 20.98 -11.80
C LEU A 63 4.05 21.66 -10.44
N GLU A 64 4.34 22.97 -10.31
CA GLU A 64 4.01 23.76 -9.13
C GLU A 64 2.54 24.21 -9.07
N HIS A 65 1.84 24.26 -10.19
CA HIS A 65 0.46 24.74 -10.30
C HIS A 65 -0.43 23.70 -10.98
N SER A 66 -1.04 22.83 -10.17
CA SER A 66 -2.05 21.86 -10.61
C SER A 66 -3.45 22.32 -10.23
N HIS A 67 -4.45 21.96 -11.04
CA HIS A 67 -5.86 22.23 -10.75
C HIS A 67 -6.48 21.04 -10.00
N LEU A 68 -6.56 19.85 -10.62
CA LEU A 68 -7.09 18.64 -9.98
C LEU A 68 -6.01 17.71 -9.43
N PHE A 69 -4.83 17.66 -10.05
CA PHE A 69 -3.76 16.76 -9.61
C PHE A 69 -3.18 17.19 -8.24
N PRO A 70 -2.93 16.28 -7.29
CA PRO A 70 -2.43 16.67 -5.98
C PRO A 70 -0.98 17.17 -6.03
N ARG A 71 -0.77 18.43 -5.63
CA ARG A 71 0.56 19.09 -5.63
C ARG A 71 1.62 18.30 -4.87
N GLY A 72 1.26 17.70 -3.73
CA GLY A 72 2.19 16.93 -2.91
C GLY A 72 2.83 15.77 -3.68
N LEU A 73 2.06 15.07 -4.51
CA LEU A 73 2.60 14.02 -5.39
C LEU A 73 3.35 14.60 -6.58
N ALA A 74 2.83 15.65 -7.22
CA ALA A 74 3.47 16.26 -8.38
C ALA A 74 4.91 16.69 -8.09
N VAL A 75 5.13 17.34 -6.94
CA VAL A 75 6.47 17.78 -6.50
C VAL A 75 7.41 16.60 -6.25
N ILE A 76 6.92 15.48 -5.69
CA ILE A 76 7.74 14.29 -5.45
C ILE A 76 8.13 13.62 -6.77
N ILE A 77 7.18 13.45 -7.69
CA ILE A 77 7.39 12.84 -9.00
C ILE A 77 8.40 13.63 -9.82
N ASP A 78 8.26 14.96 -9.85
CA ASP A 78 9.19 15.88 -10.53
C ASP A 78 10.59 15.81 -9.92
N ARG A 79 10.69 15.99 -8.59
CA ARG A 79 11.97 16.06 -7.88
C ARG A 79 12.84 14.82 -8.11
N HIS A 80 12.21 13.66 -8.15
CA HIS A 80 12.89 12.37 -8.30
C HIS A 80 12.89 11.86 -9.76
N ASN A 81 12.38 12.64 -10.73
CA ASN A 81 12.28 12.29 -12.14
C ASN A 81 11.70 10.89 -12.38
N ILE A 82 10.50 10.65 -11.89
CA ILE A 82 9.83 9.35 -11.95
C ILE A 82 8.90 9.30 -13.17
N ASP A 83 9.04 8.27 -14.00
CA ASP A 83 8.13 8.04 -15.13
C ASP A 83 6.91 7.18 -14.71
N GLU A 84 7.07 6.28 -13.73
CA GLU A 84 6.01 5.41 -13.22
C GLU A 84 6.23 5.08 -11.74
N LEU A 85 5.17 5.13 -10.93
CA LEU A 85 5.20 4.89 -9.48
C LEU A 85 4.00 4.06 -9.05
N HIS A 86 4.22 2.99 -8.32
CA HIS A 86 3.17 2.17 -7.76
C HIS A 86 3.45 1.87 -6.30
N ILE A 87 2.46 2.16 -5.45
CA ILE A 87 2.50 1.91 -4.01
C ILE A 87 1.19 1.24 -3.65
N SER A 88 1.25 0.19 -2.84
CA SER A 88 0.09 -0.42 -2.23
C SER A 88 0.37 -0.77 -0.77
N LEU A 89 -0.56 -0.45 0.12
CA LEU A 89 -0.59 -0.89 1.50
C LEU A 89 -1.77 -1.84 1.67
N THR A 90 -1.50 -3.06 2.10
CA THR A 90 -2.52 -4.12 2.14
C THR A 90 -2.50 -4.87 3.46
N GLU A 91 -3.69 -5.11 4.00
CA GLU A 91 -3.96 -6.02 5.09
C GLU A 91 -4.78 -7.21 4.56
N GLY A 92 -4.34 -8.42 4.91
CA GLY A 92 -4.96 -9.67 4.45
C GLY A 92 -4.37 -10.20 3.13
N LEU A 93 -4.84 -11.40 2.76
CA LEU A 93 -4.38 -12.12 1.57
C LEU A 93 -5.52 -12.24 0.55
N TRP A 94 -5.27 -11.84 -0.69
CA TRP A 94 -6.22 -12.06 -1.77
C TRP A 94 -6.29 -13.55 -2.15
N ARG A 95 -7.46 -14.17 -1.97
CA ARG A 95 -7.66 -15.60 -2.25
C ARG A 95 -7.98 -15.84 -3.73
N TYR A 96 -6.95 -15.87 -4.58
CA TYR A 96 -7.10 -16.01 -6.04
C TYR A 96 -7.96 -17.22 -6.46
N LYS A 97 -7.80 -18.37 -5.78
CA LYS A 97 -8.56 -19.59 -6.10
C LYS A 97 -10.07 -19.41 -5.96
N THR A 98 -10.53 -18.64 -4.96
CA THR A 98 -11.95 -18.47 -4.62
C THR A 98 -12.56 -17.16 -5.14
N TRP A 99 -11.78 -16.08 -5.14
CA TRP A 99 -12.24 -14.73 -5.48
C TRP A 99 -11.93 -14.33 -6.91
N GLY A 100 -11.08 -15.07 -7.61
CA GLY A 100 -10.61 -14.73 -8.96
C GLY A 100 -9.45 -13.75 -8.93
N TYR A 101 -9.24 -13.04 -10.04
CA TYR A 101 -8.24 -11.98 -10.14
C TYR A 101 -8.87 -10.63 -9.80
N PRO A 102 -8.23 -9.81 -8.94
CA PRO A 102 -8.76 -8.50 -8.56
C PRO A 102 -8.65 -7.49 -9.72
N VAL A 103 -9.24 -6.30 -9.54
CA VAL A 103 -9.10 -5.18 -10.50
C VAL A 103 -7.66 -4.66 -10.51
N VAL A 104 -7.07 -4.53 -9.32
CA VAL A 104 -5.66 -4.23 -9.09
C VAL A 104 -5.15 -5.24 -8.06
N ASP A 105 -4.07 -5.94 -8.39
CA ASP A 105 -3.41 -6.85 -7.47
C ASP A 105 -2.48 -6.09 -6.51
N ALA A 106 -2.43 -6.57 -5.27
CA ALA A 106 -1.53 -6.05 -4.25
C ALA A 106 -1.17 -7.17 -3.28
N GLY A 107 0.12 -7.25 -2.91
CA GLY A 107 0.60 -8.17 -1.90
C GLY A 107 0.29 -7.70 -0.47
N PRO A 108 0.23 -8.61 0.51
CA PRO A 108 0.15 -8.26 1.93
C PRO A 108 1.34 -7.41 2.40
N GLY A 109 1.05 -6.44 3.26
CA GLY A 109 2.00 -5.41 3.69
C GLY A 109 2.11 -4.28 2.68
N THR A 110 3.22 -3.56 2.72
CA THR A 110 3.50 -2.45 1.81
C THR A 110 4.38 -2.92 0.67
N GLU A 111 3.97 -2.64 -0.56
CA GLU A 111 4.70 -2.94 -1.78
C GLU A 111 4.89 -1.62 -2.56
N ILE A 112 6.12 -1.37 -3.01
CA ILE A 112 6.46 -0.17 -3.76
C ILE A 112 7.39 -0.52 -4.92
N TYR A 113 7.08 0.01 -6.10
CA TYR A 113 8.01 0.03 -7.21
C TYR A 113 7.90 1.32 -8.01
N ALA A 114 9.04 1.73 -8.59
CA ALA A 114 9.11 2.90 -9.42
C ALA A 114 10.05 2.67 -10.60
N TRP A 115 9.68 3.25 -11.74
CA TRP A 115 10.55 3.41 -12.90
C TRP A 115 11.04 4.85 -12.97
N PHE A 116 12.35 5.00 -12.89
CA PHE A 116 13.01 6.28 -13.00
C PHE A 116 13.26 6.65 -14.46
N ASN A 117 13.26 7.94 -14.73
CA ASN A 117 13.62 8.44 -16.06
C ASN A 117 15.08 8.09 -16.38
N GLU A 118 15.37 7.79 -17.64
CA GLU A 118 16.73 7.45 -18.10
C GLU A 118 17.79 8.51 -17.75
N ASN A 119 17.38 9.77 -17.60
CA ASN A 119 18.26 10.87 -17.22
C ASN A 119 18.80 10.76 -15.78
N VAL A 120 18.18 9.92 -14.93
CA VAL A 120 18.62 9.70 -13.56
C VAL A 120 19.89 8.84 -13.56
N LYS A 121 21.00 9.45 -13.12
CA LYS A 121 22.31 8.79 -13.03
C LYS A 121 22.44 7.90 -11.80
N ASN A 122 21.94 8.35 -10.64
CA ASN A 122 22.05 7.63 -9.36
C ASN A 122 20.67 7.22 -8.84
N VAL A 123 20.16 6.11 -9.36
CA VAL A 123 18.83 5.59 -9.03
C VAL A 123 18.70 5.24 -7.55
N ASP A 124 19.75 4.70 -6.93
CA ASP A 124 19.67 4.29 -5.51
C ASP A 124 19.54 5.48 -4.55
N GLN A 125 20.18 6.60 -4.87
CA GLN A 125 20.05 7.84 -4.11
C GLN A 125 18.64 8.43 -4.27
N GLU A 126 18.13 8.50 -5.50
CA GLU A 126 16.77 8.99 -5.76
C GLU A 126 15.70 8.07 -5.16
N TRP A 127 15.92 6.75 -5.20
CA TRP A 127 15.06 5.77 -4.54
C TRP A 127 14.96 6.00 -3.03
N LYS A 128 16.09 6.21 -2.37
CA LYS A 128 16.11 6.55 -0.94
C LYS A 128 15.42 7.88 -0.66
N GLY A 129 15.59 8.89 -1.52
CA GLY A 129 14.92 10.18 -1.40
C GLY A 129 13.39 10.04 -1.52
N LEU A 130 12.95 9.29 -2.54
CA LEU A 130 11.56 9.01 -2.85
C LEU A 130 10.85 8.30 -1.71
N THR A 131 11.42 7.20 -1.20
CA THR A 131 10.79 6.41 -0.13
C THR A 131 10.65 7.20 1.17
N ASN A 132 11.63 8.05 1.50
CA ASN A 132 11.54 8.97 2.63
C ASN A 132 10.48 10.06 2.44
N ALA A 133 10.36 10.64 1.24
CA ALA A 133 9.34 11.64 0.94
C ALA A 133 7.92 11.05 1.00
N LEU A 134 7.73 9.86 0.43
CA LEU A 134 6.45 9.13 0.45
C LEU A 134 6.07 8.65 1.84
N SER A 135 7.05 8.29 2.67
CA SER A 135 6.83 7.94 4.09
C SER A 135 6.07 9.06 4.82
N GLY A 136 6.52 10.31 4.66
CA GLY A 136 5.86 11.48 5.22
C GLY A 136 4.50 11.78 4.59
N LEU A 137 4.36 11.63 3.27
CA LEU A 137 3.11 11.92 2.57
C LEU A 137 1.99 10.95 2.93
N LEU A 138 2.30 9.64 3.03
CA LEU A 138 1.32 8.58 3.23
C LEU A 138 1.19 8.13 4.69
N CYS A 139 2.00 8.68 5.60
CA CYS A 139 2.11 8.23 6.99
C CYS A 139 2.42 6.73 7.08
N ALA A 140 3.33 6.26 6.22
CA ALA A 140 3.75 4.87 6.14
C ALA A 140 5.24 4.75 6.46
N SER A 141 5.68 3.61 6.99
CA SER A 141 7.07 3.37 7.38
C SER A 141 8.00 3.06 6.18
N LEU A 142 7.79 3.72 5.04
CA LEU A 142 8.59 3.56 3.82
C LEU A 142 10.06 4.01 3.99
N ASN A 143 10.37 4.73 5.07
CA ASN A 143 11.74 5.07 5.46
C ASN A 143 12.60 3.83 5.80
N PHE A 144 11.98 2.67 6.06
CA PHE A 144 12.69 1.39 6.20
C PHE A 144 13.04 0.73 4.86
N VAL A 145 12.64 1.29 3.73
CA VAL A 145 13.10 0.84 2.42
C VAL A 145 14.53 1.31 2.19
N ASP A 146 15.43 0.35 1.99
CA ASP A 146 16.86 0.56 1.78
C ASP A 146 17.40 -0.42 0.74
N SER A 147 18.72 -0.44 0.51
CA SER A 147 19.32 -1.37 -0.45
C SER A 147 19.18 -2.84 -0.01
N ALA A 148 19.10 -3.11 1.30
CA ALA A 148 19.04 -4.46 1.85
C ALA A 148 17.69 -5.15 1.62
N ASN A 149 16.64 -4.40 1.31
CA ASN A 149 15.32 -4.91 0.94
C ASN A 149 14.81 -4.39 -0.42
N SER A 150 15.69 -3.86 -1.27
CA SER A 150 15.36 -3.38 -2.61
C SER A 150 16.01 -4.22 -3.70
N MET A 151 15.36 -4.34 -4.85
CA MET A 151 15.86 -5.08 -6.02
C MET A 151 15.35 -4.48 -7.34
N SER A 152 15.90 -4.96 -8.46
CA SER A 152 15.51 -4.56 -9.82
C SER A 152 15.16 -5.80 -10.66
N PRO A 153 13.93 -6.33 -10.55
CA PRO A 153 13.55 -7.53 -11.29
C PRO A 153 13.60 -7.32 -12.80
N ALA A 154 14.09 -8.32 -13.53
CA ALA A 154 14.31 -8.29 -14.96
C ALA A 154 13.05 -8.63 -15.77
N PHE A 155 12.18 -9.50 -15.22
CA PHE A 155 11.09 -10.09 -16.00
C PHE A 155 9.69 -9.80 -15.43
N SER A 156 9.54 -9.77 -14.11
CA SER A 156 8.22 -9.71 -13.46
C SER A 156 7.50 -8.37 -13.68
N PHE A 157 8.24 -7.27 -13.65
CA PHE A 157 7.69 -5.93 -13.84
C PHE A 157 7.97 -5.42 -15.24
N ARG A 158 6.94 -4.84 -15.85
CA ARG A 158 7.03 -4.10 -17.11
C ARG A 158 6.33 -2.76 -16.92
N PRO A 159 6.84 -1.67 -17.53
CA PRO A 159 6.15 -0.40 -17.50
C PRO A 159 4.73 -0.55 -18.02
N LEU A 160 3.76 -0.04 -17.26
CA LEU A 160 2.36 0.05 -17.65
C LEU A 160 2.07 1.34 -18.43
N GLY A 161 2.94 2.35 -18.29
CA GLY A 161 2.87 3.61 -19.02
C GLY A 161 3.53 3.58 -20.39
N VAL A 162 3.37 4.70 -21.11
CA VAL A 162 4.03 4.95 -22.39
C VAL A 162 5.50 5.23 -22.16
N ASN A 163 6.36 4.48 -22.85
CA ASN A 163 7.79 4.76 -22.93
C ASN A 163 8.25 4.90 -24.38
N SER A 164 8.99 5.97 -24.67
CA SER A 164 9.51 6.26 -26.01
C SER A 164 10.74 5.42 -26.38
N LYS A 165 11.33 4.70 -25.41
CA LYS A 165 12.59 3.97 -25.55
C LYS A 165 12.51 2.57 -24.91
N PRO A 166 13.37 1.63 -25.32
CA PRO A 166 13.42 0.30 -24.72
C PRO A 166 13.75 0.40 -23.22
N TYR A 167 12.95 -0.28 -22.39
CA TYR A 167 13.07 -0.19 -20.94
C TYR A 167 14.36 -0.86 -20.44
N ASN A 168 15.05 -0.19 -19.53
CA ASN A 168 16.21 -0.71 -18.83
C ASN A 168 15.83 -1.00 -17.38
N THR A 169 15.98 -2.26 -16.96
CA THR A 169 15.65 -2.68 -15.59
C THR A 169 16.55 -2.03 -14.54
N SER A 170 17.69 -1.45 -14.94
CA SER A 170 18.52 -0.64 -14.03
C SER A 170 17.78 0.59 -13.48
N GLN A 171 16.77 1.08 -14.19
CA GLN A 171 15.91 2.20 -13.78
C GLN A 171 14.71 1.76 -12.94
N LEU A 172 14.52 0.45 -12.72
CA LEU A 172 13.48 -0.08 -11.84
C LEU A 172 14.03 -0.23 -10.42
N ARG A 173 13.23 0.16 -9.44
CA ARG A 173 13.39 -0.28 -8.05
C ARG A 173 12.10 -0.86 -7.53
N TYR A 174 12.20 -2.00 -6.86
CA TYR A 174 11.13 -2.71 -6.19
C TYR A 174 11.54 -2.99 -4.74
N SER A 175 10.61 -2.80 -3.81
CA SER A 175 10.77 -3.22 -2.41
C SER A 175 9.41 -3.62 -1.82
N SER A 176 9.45 -4.45 -0.78
CA SER A 176 8.28 -4.82 0.01
C SER A 176 8.60 -4.78 1.50
N LEU A 177 7.70 -4.21 2.29
CA LEU A 177 7.72 -4.19 3.74
C LEU A 177 6.49 -4.96 4.27
N PRO A 178 6.62 -6.28 4.52
CA PRO A 178 5.46 -7.13 4.83
C PRO A 178 4.81 -6.81 6.18
N ARG A 179 5.57 -6.20 7.09
CA ARG A 179 5.10 -5.80 8.43
C ARG A 179 4.29 -4.50 8.39
N GLU A 180 4.51 -3.68 7.38
CA GLU A 180 3.82 -2.39 7.22
C GLU A 180 2.49 -2.63 6.51
N ILE A 181 1.43 -2.84 7.28
CA ILE A 181 0.06 -3.02 6.77
C ILE A 181 -0.66 -1.67 6.65
N VAL A 182 -1.85 -1.67 6.04
CA VAL A 182 -2.69 -0.47 5.96
C VAL A 182 -3.30 -0.12 7.34
N CYS A 183 -3.08 1.12 7.78
CA CYS A 183 -3.55 1.65 9.05
C CYS A 183 -4.55 2.80 8.84
N THR A 184 -5.30 3.14 9.89
CA THR A 184 -6.32 4.21 9.83
C THR A 184 -5.71 5.58 9.52
N GLU A 185 -4.46 5.76 9.91
CA GLU A 185 -3.63 6.94 9.75
C GLU A 185 -3.28 7.18 8.28
N ASN A 186 -3.22 6.14 7.44
CA ASN A 186 -2.94 6.27 6.00
C ASN A 186 -4.14 6.81 5.22
N LEU A 187 -5.36 6.58 5.73
CA LEU A 187 -6.59 6.94 5.02
C LEU A 187 -6.78 8.47 4.92
N THR A 188 -6.42 9.20 5.97
CA THR A 188 -6.54 10.66 5.99
C THR A 188 -5.69 11.35 4.92
N PRO A 189 -4.36 11.10 4.82
CA PRO A 189 -3.55 11.65 3.74
C PRO A 189 -3.98 11.14 2.37
N PHE A 190 -4.38 9.87 2.24
CA PHE A 190 -4.90 9.34 0.98
C PHE A 190 -6.10 10.14 0.46
N LYS A 191 -7.08 10.44 1.32
CA LYS A 191 -8.26 11.23 0.93
C LYS A 191 -7.91 12.67 0.56
N LYS A 192 -6.93 13.28 1.24
CA LYS A 192 -6.46 14.65 0.93
C LYS A 192 -5.84 14.79 -0.46
N LEU A 193 -5.47 13.68 -1.10
CA LEU A 193 -4.98 13.68 -2.48
C LEU A 193 -6.13 13.74 -3.50
N LEU A 194 -7.37 13.47 -3.09
CA LEU A 194 -8.55 13.50 -3.96
C LEU A 194 -9.08 14.94 -4.11
N PRO A 195 -9.53 15.36 -5.30
CA PRO A 195 -10.05 16.73 -5.52
C PRO A 195 -11.20 17.15 -4.59
N CYS A 196 -12.05 16.21 -4.18
CA CYS A 196 -13.19 16.44 -3.28
C CYS A 196 -12.93 16.04 -1.82
N ASP A 197 -11.68 15.72 -1.47
CA ASP A 197 -11.27 15.16 -0.19
C ASP A 197 -12.20 14.02 0.27
N SER A 198 -12.86 14.20 1.41
CA SER A 198 -13.88 13.34 2.00
C SER A 198 -15.24 14.04 2.12
N LYS A 199 -15.47 15.14 1.39
CA LYS A 199 -16.65 16.01 1.58
C LYS A 199 -17.82 15.64 0.66
N LYS A 200 -17.53 15.17 -0.55
CA LYS A 200 -18.52 14.84 -1.59
C LYS A 200 -18.03 13.70 -2.48
N GLY A 201 -18.95 12.98 -3.11
CA GLY A 201 -18.63 11.89 -4.02
C GLY A 201 -18.46 10.55 -3.33
N LEU A 202 -17.86 9.59 -4.04
CA LEU A 202 -17.67 8.23 -3.55
C LEU A 202 -16.67 8.18 -2.39
N SER A 203 -15.79 9.17 -2.27
CA SER A 203 -14.83 9.27 -1.16
C SER A 203 -15.48 9.45 0.22
N THR A 204 -16.75 9.87 0.28
CA THR A 204 -17.49 9.94 1.55
C THR A 204 -17.76 8.57 2.14
N LEU A 205 -17.88 7.53 1.30
CA LEU A 205 -18.11 6.14 1.75
C LEU A 205 -16.90 5.51 2.43
N LEU A 206 -15.73 6.12 2.33
CA LEU A 206 -14.49 5.59 2.87
C LEU A 206 -14.42 5.79 4.40
N ASN A 207 -15.37 5.28 5.16
CA ASN A 207 -15.41 5.40 6.61
C ASN A 207 -14.42 4.43 7.28
N SER A 208 -13.47 4.93 8.06
CA SER A 208 -12.41 4.11 8.67
C SER A 208 -12.97 2.97 9.53
N ALA A 209 -14.04 3.21 10.29
CA ALA A 209 -14.63 2.19 11.16
C ALA A 209 -15.18 0.97 10.39
N TYR A 210 -15.49 1.13 9.10
CA TYR A 210 -16.11 0.10 8.27
C TYR A 210 -15.15 -0.50 7.26
N ILE A 211 -14.26 0.30 6.64
CA ILE A 211 -13.35 -0.22 5.61
C ILE A 211 -12.20 -1.05 6.19
N HIS A 212 -11.75 -0.73 7.42
CA HIS A 212 -10.72 -1.52 8.12
C HIS A 212 -11.27 -2.79 8.75
N ASN A 213 -12.60 -2.95 8.86
CA ASN A 213 -13.23 -4.17 9.35
C ASN A 213 -13.61 -5.09 8.18
N THR A 214 -12.61 -5.51 7.41
CA THR A 214 -12.77 -6.35 6.21
C THR A 214 -11.74 -7.48 6.19
N ASN A 215 -12.02 -8.57 5.47
CA ASN A 215 -11.10 -9.72 5.39
C ASN A 215 -9.89 -9.44 4.48
N TYR A 216 -10.00 -8.42 3.64
CA TYR A 216 -8.92 -7.92 2.79
C TYR A 216 -9.16 -6.43 2.57
N HIS A 217 -8.14 -5.63 2.83
CA HIS A 217 -8.14 -4.19 2.66
C HIS A 217 -6.84 -3.76 1.98
N SER A 218 -6.93 -3.16 0.80
CA SER A 218 -5.78 -2.61 0.09
C SER A 218 -6.04 -1.18 -0.33
N VAL A 219 -5.07 -0.29 -0.08
CA VAL A 219 -5.05 1.10 -0.54
C VAL A 219 -3.86 1.28 -1.46
N GLY A 220 -4.08 1.80 -2.66
CA GLY A 220 -3.08 1.90 -3.71
C GLY A 220 -3.01 3.29 -4.35
N ILE A 221 -1.80 3.71 -4.70
CA ILE A 221 -1.52 4.92 -5.49
C ILE A 221 -0.63 4.51 -6.65
N HIS A 222 -1.11 4.79 -7.86
CA HIS A 222 -0.45 4.39 -9.09
C HIS A 222 -0.36 5.59 -10.02
N VAL A 223 0.83 5.90 -10.48
CA VAL A 223 1.11 7.00 -11.38
C VAL A 223 1.84 6.44 -12.59
N ARG A 224 1.38 6.81 -13.78
CA ARG A 224 2.05 6.44 -15.03
C ARG A 224 1.82 7.49 -16.10
N LEU A 225 2.65 7.46 -17.13
CA LEU A 225 2.46 8.23 -18.34
C LEU A 225 1.51 7.52 -19.31
N ILE A 226 0.55 8.24 -19.88
CA ILE A 226 -0.37 7.74 -20.92
C ILE A 226 -0.29 8.60 -22.18
N CYS A 227 -0.76 8.09 -23.32
CA CYS A 227 -0.86 8.89 -24.54
C CYS A 227 -2.03 9.88 -24.42
N ALA A 228 -1.77 11.18 -24.60
CA ALA A 228 -2.81 12.21 -24.63
C ALA A 228 -3.61 12.17 -25.94
N ASN A 229 -3.00 11.67 -27.02
CA ASN A 229 -3.60 11.56 -28.35
C ASN A 229 -3.34 10.17 -28.97
N SER A 230 -4.15 9.79 -29.96
CA SER A 230 -4.04 8.49 -30.64
C SER A 230 -2.68 8.26 -31.31
N ALA A 231 -2.04 9.33 -31.80
CA ALA A 231 -0.70 9.27 -32.37
C ALA A 231 0.43 9.19 -31.33
N CYS A 232 0.10 9.29 -30.03
CA CYS A 232 1.02 9.28 -28.90
C CYS A 232 2.19 10.28 -29.01
N THR A 233 1.98 11.40 -29.70
CA THR A 233 2.98 12.49 -29.80
C THR A 233 2.99 13.36 -28.57
N LYS A 234 1.90 13.38 -27.81
CA LYS A 234 1.76 14.07 -26.53
C LYS A 234 1.46 13.05 -25.44
N THR A 235 2.06 13.24 -24.27
CA THR A 235 1.86 12.41 -23.09
C THR A 235 1.07 13.14 -22.03
N SER A 236 0.31 12.41 -21.23
CA SER A 236 -0.38 12.90 -20.04
C SER A 236 0.02 12.08 -18.82
N ILE A 237 -0.13 12.65 -17.63
CA ILE A 237 0.09 11.94 -16.37
C ILE A 237 -1.26 11.41 -15.89
N GLU A 238 -1.31 10.12 -15.58
CA GLU A 238 -2.46 9.49 -14.95
C GLU A 238 -2.13 9.13 -13.51
N LEU A 239 -2.96 9.60 -12.58
CA LEU A 239 -2.97 9.17 -11.18
C LEU A 239 -4.22 8.33 -10.93
N LYS A 240 -4.01 7.07 -10.55
CA LYS A 240 -5.05 6.17 -10.04
C LYS A 240 -4.86 5.98 -8.54
N GLN A 241 -5.89 6.30 -7.79
CA GLN A 241 -6.00 6.02 -6.38
C GLN A 241 -7.06 4.93 -6.19
N THR A 242 -6.70 3.81 -5.60
CA THR A 242 -7.55 2.63 -5.52
C THR A 242 -7.74 2.16 -4.09
N ILE A 243 -8.94 1.68 -3.76
CA ILE A 243 -9.20 0.97 -2.50
C ILE A 243 -9.95 -0.30 -2.82
N THR A 244 -9.41 -1.45 -2.44
CA THR A 244 -10.04 -2.76 -2.63
C THR A 244 -10.39 -3.36 -1.27
N LEU A 245 -11.65 -3.75 -1.12
CA LEU A 245 -12.21 -4.29 0.11
C LEU A 245 -12.89 -5.62 -0.16
N VAL A 246 -12.82 -6.55 0.79
CA VAL A 246 -13.60 -7.80 0.76
C VAL A 246 -14.31 -7.98 2.10
N TYR A 247 -15.63 -7.81 2.08
CA TYR A 247 -16.49 -7.98 3.24
C TYR A 247 -16.93 -9.44 3.38
N ASP A 248 -16.92 -9.94 4.62
CA ASP A 248 -17.51 -11.22 4.95
C ASP A 248 -18.99 -11.04 5.31
N ASN A 249 -19.86 -11.44 4.39
CA ASN A 249 -21.30 -11.39 4.58
C ASN A 249 -21.87 -12.78 4.91
N MET A 250 -21.01 -13.78 5.15
CA MET A 250 -21.42 -15.15 5.47
C MET A 250 -21.97 -15.28 6.89
N ILE A 251 -21.62 -14.34 7.78
CA ILE A 251 -22.10 -14.31 9.16
C ILE A 251 -23.60 -13.98 9.22
N ASP A 252 -24.11 -13.24 8.23
CA ASP A 252 -25.50 -12.86 8.17
C ASP A 252 -26.38 -13.94 7.54
N TYR A 253 -27.45 -14.32 8.24
CA TYR A 253 -28.38 -15.39 7.81
C TYR A 253 -28.96 -15.16 6.41
N ASN A 254 -29.35 -13.91 6.10
CA ASN A 254 -29.91 -13.55 4.79
C ASN A 254 -28.85 -13.17 3.76
N GLN A 255 -27.59 -12.96 4.16
CA GLN A 255 -26.52 -12.47 3.28
C GLN A 255 -26.91 -11.16 2.53
N ASP A 256 -27.82 -10.37 3.10
CA ASP A 256 -28.19 -9.07 2.58
C ASP A 256 -27.05 -8.08 2.78
N TRP A 257 -26.81 -7.24 1.77
CA TRP A 257 -25.85 -6.16 1.86
C TRP A 257 -26.43 -4.87 1.29
N SER A 258 -25.96 -3.76 1.83
CA SER A 258 -26.28 -2.43 1.32
C SER A 258 -25.08 -1.52 1.44
N ILE A 259 -25.02 -0.46 0.65
CA ILE A 259 -23.98 0.58 0.77
C ILE A 259 -23.88 1.06 2.22
N ARG A 260 -25.03 1.31 2.88
CA ARG A 260 -25.04 1.74 4.28
C ARG A 260 -24.47 0.69 5.24
N LYS A 261 -24.71 -0.61 5.01
CA LYS A 261 -24.16 -1.69 5.85
C LYS A 261 -22.65 -1.85 5.64
N LEU A 262 -22.20 -1.79 4.39
CA LEU A 262 -20.78 -1.97 4.04
C LEU A 262 -19.92 -0.77 4.48
N PHE A 263 -20.44 0.46 4.36
CA PHE A 263 -19.67 1.70 4.54
C PHE A 263 -20.12 2.56 5.72
N GLY A 264 -21.16 2.14 6.46
CA GLY A 264 -21.74 2.86 7.58
C GLY A 264 -22.63 4.05 7.22
N MET A 265 -22.65 4.46 5.95
CA MET A 265 -23.42 5.59 5.46
C MET A 265 -23.83 5.41 4.00
N GLY A 266 -24.85 6.16 3.56
CA GLY A 266 -25.20 6.28 2.14
C GLY A 266 -24.57 7.51 1.50
N LEU A 267 -24.68 7.60 0.18
CA LEU A 267 -24.08 8.66 -0.63
C LEU A 267 -24.89 9.96 -0.55
N GLN A 268 -24.20 11.08 -0.35
CA GLN A 268 -24.78 12.43 -0.25
C GLN A 268 -24.31 13.34 -1.40
N GLY A 269 -24.57 12.91 -2.64
CA GLY A 269 -24.17 13.62 -3.85
C GLY A 269 -22.86 13.13 -4.45
N SER A 270 -22.69 13.36 -5.75
CA SER A 270 -21.42 13.15 -6.47
C SER A 270 -20.40 14.26 -6.18
N CYS A 271 -19.13 14.01 -6.45
CA CYS A 271 -18.11 15.06 -6.45
C CYS A 271 -18.40 16.06 -7.60
N PRO A 272 -18.51 17.38 -7.34
CA PRO A 272 -18.78 18.37 -8.39
C PRO A 272 -17.63 18.50 -9.41
N LEU A 273 -16.39 18.17 -9.01
CA LEU A 273 -15.21 18.18 -9.87
C LEU A 273 -15.08 16.91 -10.72
N ALA A 274 -15.87 15.87 -10.44
CA ALA A 274 -15.82 14.62 -11.19
C ALA A 274 -16.60 14.72 -12.50
N THR A 275 -15.94 14.37 -13.60
CA THR A 275 -16.59 14.26 -14.91
C THR A 275 -17.50 13.02 -14.92
N LEU A 276 -16.99 11.87 -14.46
CA LEU A 276 -17.73 10.62 -14.26
C LEU A 276 -17.83 10.24 -12.79
N SER A 277 -19.02 9.83 -12.35
CA SER A 277 -19.31 9.38 -10.98
C SER A 277 -20.33 8.24 -10.99
N ASN A 278 -19.84 7.00 -11.04
CA ASN A 278 -20.67 5.82 -11.28
C ASN A 278 -20.40 4.70 -10.28
N ILE A 279 -21.45 3.93 -9.97
CA ILE A 279 -21.36 2.66 -9.26
C ILE A 279 -21.76 1.54 -10.22
N TYR A 280 -20.92 0.53 -10.30
CA TYR A 280 -21.10 -0.66 -11.10
C TYR A 280 -21.28 -1.86 -10.17
N ILE A 281 -22.27 -2.69 -10.45
CA ILE A 281 -22.51 -3.91 -9.68
C ILE A 281 -22.51 -5.10 -10.63
N ASP A 282 -21.59 -6.04 -10.43
CA ASP A 282 -21.59 -7.30 -11.18
C ASP A 282 -22.79 -8.15 -10.73
N THR A 283 -23.74 -8.35 -11.65
CA THR A 283 -24.95 -9.16 -11.43
C THR A 283 -24.89 -10.49 -12.16
N SER A 284 -23.74 -10.89 -12.70
CA SER A 284 -23.58 -12.15 -13.45
C SER A 284 -23.86 -13.39 -12.60
N THR A 285 -23.63 -13.30 -11.29
CA THR A 285 -23.92 -14.37 -10.34
C THR A 285 -25.38 -14.40 -9.87
N ASN A 286 -26.19 -13.41 -10.27
CA ASN A 286 -27.60 -13.35 -9.92
C ASN A 286 -28.38 -14.43 -10.69
N ASN A 287 -29.32 -15.09 -10.03
CA ASN A 287 -30.07 -16.27 -10.51
C ASN A 287 -29.23 -17.53 -10.79
N THR A 288 -27.91 -17.51 -10.59
CA THR A 288 -27.03 -18.68 -10.76
C THR A 288 -26.47 -19.17 -9.43
N VAL A 289 -25.79 -18.30 -8.69
CA VAL A 289 -25.19 -18.58 -7.38
C VAL A 289 -26.03 -17.98 -6.26
N HIS A 290 -26.44 -16.72 -6.47
CA HIS A 290 -27.19 -15.91 -5.53
C HIS A 290 -28.51 -15.50 -6.18
N ILE A 291 -29.60 -15.39 -5.42
CA ILE A 291 -30.87 -14.87 -5.93
C ILE A 291 -31.22 -13.64 -5.11
N TYR A 292 -30.93 -12.46 -5.68
CA TYR A 292 -31.15 -11.18 -5.01
C TYR A 292 -31.80 -10.15 -5.92
N GLN A 293 -32.49 -9.22 -5.30
CA GLN A 293 -33.07 -8.06 -5.96
C GLN A 293 -32.35 -6.80 -5.50
N LEU A 294 -31.89 -6.00 -6.48
CA LEU A 294 -31.31 -4.69 -6.22
C LEU A 294 -32.42 -3.64 -6.07
N THR A 295 -32.33 -2.85 -5.00
CA THR A 295 -33.23 -1.73 -4.72
C THR A 295 -32.39 -0.48 -4.40
N PRO A 296 -32.62 0.65 -5.10
CA PRO A 296 -33.50 0.81 -6.27
C PRO A 296 -32.99 0.08 -7.52
N LYS A 297 -33.86 -0.05 -8.53
CA LYS A 297 -33.48 -0.65 -9.83
C LYS A 297 -32.36 0.16 -10.49
N PRO A 298 -31.43 -0.50 -11.19
CA PRO A 298 -30.35 0.19 -11.89
C PRO A 298 -30.89 1.09 -12.99
N GLY A 299 -30.13 2.15 -13.31
CA GLY A 299 -30.48 3.05 -14.41
C GLY A 299 -30.29 2.37 -15.76
N ASP A 300 -29.18 1.63 -15.90
CA ASP A 300 -28.82 0.88 -17.10
C ASP A 300 -28.18 -0.46 -16.71
N VAL A 301 -28.19 -1.42 -17.65
CA VAL A 301 -27.49 -2.71 -17.51
C VAL A 301 -26.60 -2.92 -18.73
N ILE A 302 -25.30 -3.11 -18.49
CA ILE A 302 -24.30 -3.35 -19.53
C ILE A 302 -24.01 -4.84 -19.57
N VAL A 303 -24.08 -5.43 -20.77
CA VAL A 303 -23.55 -6.79 -21.02
C VAL A 303 -22.13 -6.64 -21.56
N SER A 304 -21.16 -7.19 -20.82
CA SER A 304 -19.74 -7.18 -21.15
C SER A 304 -19.29 -8.58 -21.58
N LEU A 305 -18.69 -8.68 -22.76
CA LEU A 305 -18.06 -9.89 -23.28
C LEU A 305 -16.54 -9.73 -23.27
N ARG A 306 -15.88 -10.49 -22.39
CA ARG A 306 -14.42 -10.40 -22.19
C ARG A 306 -13.79 -11.79 -22.19
N GLY A 307 -12.97 -12.07 -23.20
CA GLY A 307 -12.14 -13.28 -23.25
C GLY A 307 -12.96 -14.57 -23.10
N GLY A 308 -14.12 -14.61 -23.76
CA GLY A 308 -15.07 -15.73 -23.70
C GLY A 308 -15.98 -15.76 -22.46
N GLN A 309 -15.88 -14.78 -21.55
CA GLN A 309 -16.77 -14.64 -20.39
C GLN A 309 -17.82 -13.57 -20.65
N ARG A 310 -19.06 -13.86 -20.26
CA ARG A 310 -20.18 -12.90 -20.29
C ARG A 310 -20.45 -12.41 -18.88
N HIS A 311 -20.42 -11.08 -18.72
CA HIS A 311 -20.74 -10.40 -17.47
C HIS A 311 -21.91 -9.46 -17.67
N GLU A 312 -22.83 -9.41 -16.71
CA GLU A 312 -23.94 -8.45 -16.66
C GLU A 312 -23.67 -7.47 -15.53
N ILE A 313 -23.66 -6.18 -15.84
CA ILE A 313 -23.20 -5.12 -14.94
C ILE A 313 -24.29 -4.07 -14.82
N ALA A 314 -24.86 -3.95 -13.63
CA ALA A 314 -25.83 -2.92 -13.29
C ALA A 314 -25.11 -1.58 -13.04
N VAL A 315 -25.63 -0.50 -13.63
CA VAL A 315 -25.01 0.84 -13.61
C VAL A 315 -25.89 1.84 -12.86
N TYR A 316 -25.27 2.58 -11.94
CA TYR A 316 -25.89 3.65 -11.18
C TYR A 316 -25.07 4.94 -11.32
N ASP A 317 -25.64 5.92 -12.00
CA ASP A 317 -25.09 7.28 -12.10
C ASP A 317 -25.37 8.05 -10.80
N VAL A 318 -24.32 8.31 -10.03
CA VAL A 318 -24.44 8.95 -8.71
C VAL A 318 -25.10 10.33 -8.83
N LYS A 319 -24.83 11.09 -9.89
CA LYS A 319 -25.41 12.44 -10.10
C LYS A 319 -26.92 12.36 -10.25
N LYS A 320 -27.45 11.34 -10.94
CA LYS A 320 -28.89 11.16 -11.13
C LYS A 320 -29.58 10.64 -9.87
N PHE A 321 -29.00 9.65 -9.21
CA PHE A 321 -29.63 8.95 -8.08
C PHE A 321 -29.57 9.73 -6.76
N THR A 322 -28.67 10.71 -6.63
CA THR A 322 -28.55 11.54 -5.40
C THR A 322 -29.34 12.85 -5.44
N LYS A 323 -30.08 13.15 -6.52
CA LYS A 323 -30.85 14.42 -6.65
C LYS A 323 -31.87 14.64 -5.53
N ASN A 324 -32.46 13.56 -5.03
CA ASN A 324 -33.56 13.61 -4.06
C ASN A 324 -33.09 13.32 -2.62
N GLY A 325 -31.79 13.35 -2.36
CA GLY A 325 -31.21 13.14 -1.03
C GLY A 325 -30.26 11.95 -0.97
N LEU A 326 -30.24 11.31 0.20
CA LEU A 326 -29.27 10.26 0.54
C LEU A 326 -29.56 8.98 -0.26
N PHE A 327 -28.56 8.51 -0.99
CA PHE A 327 -28.70 7.36 -1.89
C PHE A 327 -27.98 6.13 -1.31
N SER A 328 -28.69 5.00 -1.26
CA SER A 328 -28.12 3.70 -0.88
C SER A 328 -28.70 2.61 -1.77
N ILE A 329 -27.83 1.71 -2.21
CA ILE A 329 -28.22 0.50 -2.94
C ILE A 329 -28.26 -0.65 -1.94
N THR A 330 -29.29 -1.47 -2.03
CA THR A 330 -29.50 -2.65 -1.20
C THR A 330 -29.75 -3.86 -2.08
N ALA A 331 -29.01 -4.95 -1.83
CA ALA A 331 -29.27 -6.27 -2.38
C ALA A 331 -29.99 -7.11 -1.31
N VAL A 332 -31.24 -7.46 -1.59
CA VAL A 332 -32.07 -8.32 -0.73
C VAL A 332 -32.15 -9.70 -1.35
N HIS A 333 -31.68 -10.72 -0.64
CA HIS A 333 -31.67 -12.11 -1.09
C HIS A 333 -33.02 -12.77 -0.78
N SER A 334 -33.59 -13.42 -1.78
CA SER A 334 -34.91 -14.05 -1.67
C SER A 334 -34.88 -15.51 -1.21
N LYS A 335 -33.73 -16.18 -1.33
CA LYS A 335 -33.53 -17.60 -0.98
C LYS A 335 -32.13 -17.81 -0.44
N SER A 336 -31.97 -18.81 0.43
CA SER A 336 -30.66 -19.26 0.87
C SER A 336 -29.83 -19.76 -0.32
N ARG A 337 -28.51 -19.52 -0.24
CA ARG A 337 -27.54 -19.87 -1.28
C ARG A 337 -27.67 -21.33 -1.69
N THR A 338 -27.80 -21.58 -3.00
CA THR A 338 -27.70 -22.93 -3.55
C THR A 338 -26.22 -23.31 -3.70
N THR A 339 -25.87 -24.59 -3.50
CA THR A 339 -24.50 -25.08 -3.65
C THR A 339 -24.05 -24.96 -5.11
N SER A 340 -23.44 -23.83 -5.46
CA SER A 340 -22.95 -23.58 -6.82
C SER A 340 -21.56 -24.16 -7.04
N ILE A 341 -21.33 -24.72 -8.23
CA ILE A 341 -19.99 -25.09 -8.70
C ILE A 341 -19.19 -23.82 -8.97
N ASN A 342 -18.20 -23.52 -8.12
CA ASN A 342 -17.26 -22.43 -8.36
C ASN A 342 -16.10 -22.93 -9.23
N TYR A 343 -15.97 -22.39 -10.45
CA TYR A 343 -14.84 -22.70 -11.31
C TYR A 343 -13.58 -21.99 -10.80
N PRO A 344 -12.51 -22.72 -10.44
CA PRO A 344 -11.31 -22.10 -9.90
C PRO A 344 -10.64 -21.18 -10.94
N ALA A 345 -9.93 -20.17 -10.43
CA ALA A 345 -9.04 -19.35 -11.25
C ALA A 345 -8.05 -20.23 -12.05
N ILE A 346 -7.64 -19.74 -13.21
CA ILE A 346 -6.76 -20.48 -14.14
C ILE A 346 -5.43 -20.79 -13.49
N LEU A 347 -4.79 -19.76 -12.95
CA LEU A 347 -3.55 -19.80 -12.22
C LEU A 347 -3.82 -19.41 -10.77
N SER A 348 -3.30 -20.19 -9.84
CA SER A 348 -3.26 -19.86 -8.42
C SER A 348 -1.97 -20.39 -7.81
N ALA A 349 -1.58 -19.86 -6.66
CA ALA A 349 -0.39 -20.31 -5.96
C ALA A 349 -0.59 -20.34 -4.45
N ASN A 350 0.24 -21.13 -3.78
CA ASN A 350 0.35 -21.18 -2.33
C ASN A 350 1.82 -21.36 -1.96
N ARG A 351 2.26 -20.67 -0.92
CA ARG A 351 3.62 -20.64 -0.44
C ARG A 351 3.67 -20.93 1.06
N TYR A 352 4.65 -21.75 1.46
CA TYR A 352 4.85 -22.14 2.85
C TYR A 352 6.30 -22.57 3.10
N VAL A 353 6.68 -22.65 4.38
CA VAL A 353 7.99 -23.15 4.82
C VAL A 353 7.84 -24.53 5.44
N VAL A 354 8.79 -25.40 5.15
CA VAL A 354 8.91 -26.74 5.74
C VAL A 354 10.25 -26.83 6.45
N GLY A 355 10.29 -27.44 7.63
CA GLY A 355 11.54 -27.61 8.38
C GLY A 355 11.25 -27.78 9.87
N PHE A 356 12.24 -28.25 10.61
CA PHE A 356 12.20 -28.33 12.07
C PHE A 356 13.41 -27.60 12.66
N GLY A 357 13.17 -26.86 13.75
CA GLY A 357 14.20 -26.07 14.43
C GLY A 357 14.40 -24.68 13.86
N GLN A 358 15.44 -24.01 14.35
CA GLN A 358 15.81 -22.63 14.01
C GLN A 358 17.15 -22.55 13.23
N GLU A 359 17.59 -23.65 12.62
CA GLU A 359 18.84 -23.71 11.85
C GLU A 359 18.57 -23.82 10.35
N LYS A 360 17.73 -24.77 9.94
CA LYS A 360 17.46 -25.09 8.53
C LYS A 360 15.97 -25.15 8.23
N GLY A 361 15.62 -24.72 7.04
CA GLY A 361 14.28 -24.81 6.48
C GLY A 361 14.31 -25.02 4.97
N SER A 362 13.14 -25.18 4.38
CA SER A 362 12.94 -25.20 2.94
C SER A 362 11.74 -24.37 2.61
N LEU A 363 11.93 -23.43 1.68
CA LEU A 363 10.86 -22.64 1.11
C LEU A 363 10.19 -23.43 0.00
N VAL A 364 8.87 -23.51 0.02
CA VAL A 364 8.08 -24.24 -0.98
C VAL A 364 7.00 -23.33 -1.56
N THR A 365 6.96 -23.23 -2.89
CA THR A 365 5.93 -22.52 -3.64
C THR A 365 5.23 -23.50 -4.59
N LYS A 366 3.93 -23.73 -4.39
CA LYS A 366 3.08 -24.56 -5.26
C LYS A 366 2.34 -23.67 -6.27
N LEU A 367 2.49 -23.98 -7.53
CA LEU A 367 1.88 -23.31 -8.67
C LEU A 367 0.83 -24.25 -9.29
N TYR A 368 -0.40 -23.77 -9.42
CA TYR A 368 -1.53 -24.55 -9.94
C TYR A 368 -1.92 -24.02 -11.31
N ASN A 369 -1.80 -24.84 -12.36
CA ASN A 369 -2.34 -24.56 -13.68
C ASN A 369 -3.64 -25.36 -13.88
N ASN A 370 -4.79 -24.69 -13.77
CA ASN A 370 -6.13 -25.24 -13.99
C ASN A 370 -6.64 -25.00 -15.43
N HIS A 371 -5.74 -24.80 -16.39
CA HIS A 371 -6.04 -24.64 -17.81
C HIS A 371 -5.60 -25.87 -18.61
N TRP A 372 -6.25 -26.07 -19.75
CA TRP A 372 -6.03 -27.18 -20.68
C TRP A 372 -4.73 -27.07 -21.49
N GLN A 373 -4.05 -25.93 -21.40
CA GLN A 373 -2.78 -25.67 -22.08
C GLN A 373 -1.69 -25.34 -21.06
N ALA A 374 -0.44 -25.56 -21.45
CA ALA A 374 0.70 -25.12 -20.67
C ALA A 374 0.74 -23.58 -20.59
N ILE A 375 1.15 -23.05 -19.45
CA ILE A 375 1.26 -21.61 -19.21
C ILE A 375 2.69 -21.30 -18.76
N ASP A 376 3.35 -20.38 -19.45
CA ASP A 376 4.65 -19.87 -19.03
C ASP A 376 4.44 -18.81 -17.94
N VAL A 377 5.13 -19.00 -16.81
CA VAL A 377 5.05 -18.09 -15.67
C VAL A 377 6.43 -17.61 -15.27
N VAL A 378 6.51 -16.35 -14.84
CA VAL A 378 7.68 -15.78 -14.16
C VAL A 378 7.43 -15.88 -12.66
N LEU A 379 8.30 -16.60 -11.94
CA LEU A 379 8.31 -16.66 -10.48
C LEU A 379 9.47 -15.81 -9.96
N LEU A 380 9.15 -14.73 -9.26
CA LEU A 380 10.10 -13.89 -8.53
C LEU A 380 10.01 -14.20 -7.03
N GLU A 381 11.12 -14.65 -6.47
CA GLU A 381 11.28 -14.89 -5.05
C GLU A 381 12.01 -13.71 -4.40
N ASN A 382 11.33 -13.05 -3.45
CA ASN A 382 11.90 -11.98 -2.64
C ASN A 382 12.41 -12.54 -1.31
N ILE A 383 13.66 -13.01 -1.31
CA ILE A 383 14.26 -13.69 -0.16
C ILE A 383 15.21 -12.73 0.59
N PRO A 384 14.91 -12.36 1.85
CA PRO A 384 15.76 -11.48 2.64
C PRO A 384 17.18 -12.02 2.83
N TRP A 385 18.15 -11.11 2.97
CA TRP A 385 19.57 -11.46 3.11
C TRP A 385 19.88 -12.33 4.35
N TYR A 386 19.02 -12.31 5.37
CA TYR A 386 19.18 -13.10 6.59
C TYR A 386 18.74 -14.56 6.45
N LEU A 387 18.25 -14.96 5.27
CA LEU A 387 17.95 -16.33 4.91
C LEU A 387 18.93 -16.77 3.82
N SER A 388 19.90 -17.60 4.18
CA SER A 388 20.89 -18.07 3.21
C SER A 388 20.28 -19.16 2.35
N VAL A 389 20.26 -18.96 1.02
CA VAL A 389 19.73 -19.94 0.07
C VAL A 389 20.79 -20.43 -0.90
N TYR A 390 20.67 -21.70 -1.29
CA TYR A 390 21.62 -22.36 -2.16
C TYR A 390 20.98 -22.70 -3.51
N LEU A 391 21.49 -22.11 -4.60
CA LEU A 391 20.90 -22.32 -5.93
C LEU A 391 20.85 -23.80 -6.36
N HIS A 392 21.85 -24.59 -5.95
CA HIS A 392 21.94 -26.02 -6.28
C HIS A 392 20.88 -26.89 -5.59
N THR A 393 20.17 -26.37 -4.57
CA THR A 393 19.09 -27.09 -3.87
C THR A 393 17.71 -26.84 -4.48
N ILE A 394 17.63 -26.01 -5.53
CA ILE A 394 16.39 -25.79 -6.26
C ILE A 394 15.89 -27.11 -6.84
N LYS A 395 14.66 -27.46 -6.48
CA LYS A 395 13.91 -28.58 -7.05
C LYS A 395 12.58 -28.04 -7.56
N ILE A 396 12.32 -28.25 -8.85
CA ILE A 396 11.04 -27.92 -9.49
C ILE A 396 10.44 -29.23 -9.96
N THR A 397 9.34 -29.65 -9.37
CA THR A 397 8.75 -30.96 -9.66
C THR A 397 7.26 -30.89 -9.97
N ARG A 398 6.80 -31.80 -10.82
CA ARG A 398 5.37 -32.10 -11.06
C ARG A 398 5.17 -33.59 -10.83
N ASN A 399 4.36 -33.96 -9.84
CA ASN A 399 4.11 -35.37 -9.50
C ASN A 399 5.42 -36.18 -9.45
N GLU A 400 6.46 -35.63 -8.79
CA GLU A 400 7.80 -36.21 -8.65
C GLU A 400 8.70 -36.17 -9.90
N GLU A 401 8.19 -35.75 -11.06
CA GLU A 401 9.03 -35.51 -12.23
C GLU A 401 9.68 -34.12 -12.18
N ASN A 402 10.98 -34.05 -12.48
CA ASN A 402 11.72 -32.79 -12.52
C ASN A 402 11.34 -31.96 -13.75
N ILE A 403 11.09 -30.68 -13.55
CA ILE A 403 10.86 -29.68 -14.61
C ILE A 403 12.05 -28.74 -14.63
N GLU A 404 12.68 -28.61 -15.79
CA GLU A 404 13.75 -27.62 -15.96
C GLU A 404 13.17 -26.22 -16.20
N PRO A 405 13.69 -25.18 -15.52
CA PRO A 405 13.30 -23.81 -15.79
C PRO A 405 13.83 -23.37 -17.15
N LEU A 406 13.02 -22.62 -17.90
CA LEU A 406 13.41 -22.07 -19.21
C LEU A 406 14.51 -21.01 -19.07
N VAL A 407 14.43 -20.20 -18.00
CA VAL A 407 15.40 -19.16 -17.69
C VAL A 407 15.56 -19.08 -16.18
N VAL A 408 16.81 -18.89 -15.74
CA VAL A 408 17.17 -18.64 -14.34
C VAL A 408 17.96 -17.35 -14.28
N LYS A 409 17.45 -16.37 -13.54
CA LYS A 409 18.18 -15.14 -13.20
C LYS A 409 18.37 -15.11 -11.69
N TYR A 410 19.62 -15.09 -11.27
CA TYR A 410 19.99 -15.12 -9.87
C TYR A 410 21.02 -14.03 -9.55
N SER A 411 20.85 -13.38 -8.42
CA SER A 411 21.90 -12.59 -7.75
C SER A 411 21.96 -13.03 -6.29
N PRO A 412 23.16 -13.37 -5.79
CA PRO A 412 23.33 -13.77 -4.40
C PRO A 412 23.03 -12.60 -3.46
N GLY A 413 22.42 -12.92 -2.31
CA GLY A 413 22.24 -11.98 -1.23
C GLY A 413 23.57 -11.61 -0.58
N LYS A 414 23.62 -10.39 -0.05
CA LYS A 414 24.75 -9.88 0.73
C LYS A 414 24.20 -9.32 2.02
N GLU A 415 24.74 -9.79 3.15
CA GLU A 415 24.27 -9.40 4.48
C GLU A 415 24.17 -7.87 4.61
N ARG A 416 22.99 -7.37 5.00
CA ARG A 416 22.68 -5.94 5.22
C ARG A 416 22.87 -5.04 4.01
N LEU A 417 23.14 -5.59 2.83
CA LEU A 417 23.42 -4.82 1.62
C LEU A 417 22.41 -5.09 0.52
N GLN A 418 22.04 -6.36 0.32
CA GLN A 418 21.19 -6.77 -0.80
C GLN A 418 20.45 -8.09 -0.49
N PRO A 419 19.15 -8.20 -0.82
CA PRO A 419 18.42 -9.46 -0.70
C PRO A 419 18.85 -10.47 -1.76
N TYR A 420 18.51 -11.74 -1.57
CA TYR A 420 18.64 -12.74 -2.63
C TYR A 420 17.58 -12.48 -3.69
N TYR A 421 18.03 -12.37 -4.93
CA TYR A 421 17.16 -12.13 -6.08
C TYR A 421 17.16 -13.37 -6.96
N LEU A 422 15.98 -13.96 -7.13
CA LEU A 422 15.77 -15.17 -7.91
C LEU A 422 14.51 -15.00 -8.78
N GLU A 423 14.70 -14.96 -10.10
CA GLU A 423 13.62 -15.04 -11.08
C GLU A 423 13.76 -16.29 -11.94
N LEU A 424 12.66 -17.02 -12.05
CA LEU A 424 12.56 -18.26 -12.82
C LEU A 424 11.45 -18.12 -13.85
N ILE A 425 11.73 -18.48 -15.11
CA ILE A 425 10.69 -18.69 -16.11
C ILE A 425 10.41 -20.18 -16.16
N ILE A 426 9.19 -20.59 -15.78
CA ILE A 426 8.79 -21.99 -15.67
C ILE A 426 7.60 -22.22 -16.57
N ARG A 427 7.65 -23.26 -17.40
CA ARG A 427 6.50 -23.71 -18.18
C ARG A 427 5.66 -24.66 -17.33
N LEU A 428 4.51 -24.19 -16.86
CA LEU A 428 3.58 -25.02 -16.08
C LEU A 428 2.77 -25.92 -17.01
N PRO A 429 2.85 -27.25 -16.91
CA PRO A 429 2.05 -28.14 -17.75
C PRO A 429 0.55 -27.97 -17.53
N ALA A 430 -0.25 -28.33 -18.53
CA ALA A 430 -1.72 -28.29 -18.45
C ALA A 430 -2.24 -29.13 -17.27
N HIS A 431 -3.29 -28.67 -16.59
CA HIS A 431 -3.93 -29.36 -15.47
C HIS A 431 -2.96 -29.97 -14.46
N SER A 432 -1.97 -29.19 -14.03
CA SER A 432 -0.90 -29.69 -13.17
C SER A 432 -0.64 -28.79 -11.97
N VAL A 433 0.01 -29.39 -10.96
CA VAL A 433 0.57 -28.68 -9.82
C VAL A 433 2.08 -28.82 -9.89
N THR A 434 2.76 -27.69 -10.06
CA THR A 434 4.23 -27.62 -10.06
C THR A 434 4.70 -27.11 -8.71
N LYS A 435 5.61 -27.82 -8.08
CA LYS A 435 6.21 -27.48 -6.78
C LYS A 435 7.62 -26.95 -7.01
N PHE A 436 7.84 -25.68 -6.73
CA PHE A 436 9.16 -25.11 -6.55
C PHE A 436 9.58 -25.27 -5.08
N SER A 437 10.81 -25.71 -4.82
CA SER A 437 11.39 -25.70 -3.49
C SER A 437 12.87 -25.35 -3.50
N ILE A 438 13.31 -24.61 -2.50
CA ILE A 438 14.72 -24.25 -2.26
C ILE A 438 15.03 -24.42 -0.77
N GLU A 439 16.22 -24.92 -0.44
CA GLU A 439 16.67 -25.06 0.95
C GLU A 439 17.26 -23.74 1.43
N MET A 440 17.04 -23.43 2.71
CA MET A 440 17.47 -22.20 3.35
C MET A 440 18.00 -22.44 4.77
N ASP A 441 19.04 -21.69 5.14
CA ASP A 441 19.59 -21.65 6.49
C ASP A 441 19.25 -20.31 7.16
N TYR A 442 19.00 -20.33 8.46
CA TYR A 442 18.68 -19.14 9.24
C TYR A 442 19.97 -18.53 9.81
N LEU A 443 20.25 -17.28 9.45
CA LEU A 443 21.44 -16.58 9.95
C LEU A 443 21.21 -16.00 11.35
N PHE A 444 22.28 -15.97 12.13
CA PHE A 444 22.30 -15.27 13.42
C PHE A 444 22.38 -13.76 13.19
N LEU A 445 21.36 -13.06 13.67
CA LEU A 445 21.31 -11.61 13.67
C LEU A 445 21.99 -11.04 14.92
N LYS A 446 22.45 -9.79 14.81
CA LYS A 446 22.93 -9.03 15.97
C LYS A 446 21.73 -8.69 16.86
N TRP A 447 21.95 -8.55 18.17
CA TRP A 447 20.87 -8.27 19.12
C TRP A 447 20.07 -6.97 18.79
N GLN A 448 20.71 -5.98 18.17
CA GLN A 448 20.08 -4.71 17.75
C GLN A 448 19.23 -4.84 16.48
N GLU A 449 19.36 -5.93 15.73
CA GLU A 449 18.63 -6.20 14.49
C GLU A 449 17.29 -6.89 14.76
N TYR A 450 17.08 -7.37 15.99
CA TYR A 450 15.81 -7.92 16.40
C TYR A 450 14.76 -6.82 16.57
N PRO A 451 13.50 -7.07 16.15
CA PRO A 451 12.40 -6.20 16.52
C PRO A 451 12.25 -6.17 18.06
N PRO A 452 11.60 -5.14 18.63
CA PRO A 452 11.40 -5.02 20.08
C PRO A 452 10.80 -6.27 20.73
N ASP A 453 9.97 -7.01 19.99
CA ASP A 453 9.55 -8.36 20.34
C ASP A 453 10.24 -9.37 19.42
N ALA A 454 11.35 -9.92 19.90
CA ALA A 454 12.14 -10.91 19.17
C ALA A 454 11.43 -12.26 18.99
N ASN A 455 10.47 -12.59 19.86
CA ASN A 455 9.75 -13.86 19.83
C ASN A 455 8.66 -13.89 18.75
N HIS A 456 8.20 -12.71 18.30
CA HIS A 456 7.26 -12.59 17.19
C HIS A 456 7.83 -13.18 15.88
N GLY A 457 9.13 -13.05 15.66
CA GLY A 457 9.81 -13.51 14.44
C GLY A 457 9.88 -12.44 13.33
N PHE A 458 10.38 -12.86 12.17
CA PHE A 458 10.69 -12.02 11.02
C PHE A 458 9.77 -12.33 9.85
N TYR A 459 9.29 -11.29 9.18
CA TYR A 459 8.46 -11.45 7.99
C TYR A 459 9.28 -11.49 6.71
N MET A 460 8.99 -12.48 5.89
CA MET A 460 9.45 -12.60 4.51
C MET A 460 8.32 -12.18 3.56
N GLY A 461 8.66 -11.30 2.61
CA GLY A 461 7.71 -10.79 1.63
C GLY A 461 7.18 -11.87 0.69
N PRO A 462 6.02 -11.64 0.06
CA PRO A 462 5.41 -12.62 -0.82
C PRO A 462 6.23 -12.84 -2.10
N ALA A 463 6.08 -14.00 -2.72
CA ALA A 463 6.60 -14.24 -4.06
C ALA A 463 5.64 -13.60 -5.08
N ILE A 464 6.19 -13.15 -6.20
CA ILE A 464 5.43 -12.55 -7.30
C ILE A 464 5.40 -13.54 -8.46
N ILE A 465 4.20 -13.82 -8.96
CA ILE A 465 3.99 -14.70 -10.10
C ILE A 465 3.34 -13.89 -11.21
N THR A 466 4.04 -13.76 -12.34
CA THR A 466 3.54 -13.03 -13.51
C THR A 466 3.26 -14.00 -14.64
N ALA A 467 2.07 -13.90 -15.25
CA ALA A 467 1.68 -14.77 -16.36
C ALA A 467 0.78 -14.04 -17.35
N TYR A 468 0.77 -14.52 -18.60
CA TYR A 468 -0.17 -14.06 -19.62
C TYR A 468 -1.21 -15.16 -19.85
N LEU A 469 -2.45 -14.92 -19.41
CA LEU A 469 -3.53 -15.90 -19.52
C LEU A 469 -4.17 -15.86 -20.90
N PRO A 470 -4.53 -17.01 -21.49
CA PRO A 470 -5.15 -17.07 -22.81
C PRO A 470 -6.63 -16.64 -22.82
N ILE A 471 -7.31 -16.70 -21.68
CA ILE A 471 -8.74 -16.33 -21.53
C ILE A 471 -8.96 -15.54 -20.24
N ALA A 472 -10.03 -14.76 -20.17
CA ALA A 472 -10.34 -13.86 -19.05
C ALA A 472 -11.22 -14.52 -17.96
N ARG A 473 -11.04 -15.82 -17.67
CA ARG A 473 -11.85 -16.50 -16.63
C ARG A 473 -11.57 -15.89 -15.26
N ASN A 474 -12.61 -15.41 -14.58
CA ASN A 474 -12.54 -14.73 -13.29
C ASN A 474 -11.60 -13.49 -13.29
N TYR A 475 -11.44 -12.82 -14.43
CA TYR A 475 -10.51 -11.70 -14.59
C TYR A 475 -11.21 -10.35 -14.54
N THR A 476 -11.01 -9.57 -13.48
CA THR A 476 -11.55 -8.20 -13.36
C THR A 476 -10.48 -7.11 -13.55
N GLY A 477 -9.25 -7.48 -13.88
CA GLY A 477 -8.13 -6.54 -14.06
C GLY A 477 -8.38 -5.52 -15.17
N LEU A 478 -7.82 -4.31 -15.06
CA LEU A 478 -7.93 -3.30 -16.12
C LEU A 478 -7.03 -3.66 -17.31
N PRO A 479 -7.43 -3.31 -18.54
CA PRO A 479 -6.50 -3.32 -19.65
C PRO A 479 -5.37 -2.29 -19.45
N ILE A 480 -4.20 -2.55 -20.06
CA ILE A 480 -3.01 -1.68 -19.90
C ILE A 480 -3.30 -0.25 -20.40
N ASP A 481 -3.90 -0.10 -21.57
CA ASP A 481 -4.37 1.18 -22.15
C ASP A 481 -5.67 1.72 -21.52
N GLY A 482 -6.23 1.02 -20.52
CA GLY A 482 -7.45 1.42 -19.85
C GLY A 482 -7.22 2.34 -18.65
N SER A 483 -7.97 3.45 -18.61
CA SER A 483 -7.93 4.41 -17.49
C SER A 483 -9.00 4.17 -16.44
N THR A 484 -10.23 3.88 -16.87
CA THR A 484 -11.43 3.73 -16.02
C THR A 484 -11.85 2.26 -15.88
N ILE A 485 -12.69 1.92 -14.91
CA ILE A 485 -13.27 0.57 -14.76
C ILE A 485 -14.07 0.20 -16.03
N THR A 486 -14.78 1.16 -16.61
CA THR A 486 -15.51 0.98 -17.87
C THR A 486 -14.64 0.54 -19.04
N SER A 487 -13.35 0.89 -19.06
CA SER A 487 -12.42 0.42 -20.10
C SER A 487 -12.24 -1.10 -20.10
N SER A 488 -12.57 -1.79 -19.01
CA SER A 488 -12.54 -3.25 -18.92
C SER A 488 -13.76 -3.93 -19.54
N PHE A 489 -14.84 -3.17 -19.83
CA PHE A 489 -16.07 -3.72 -20.38
C PHE A 489 -15.93 -3.91 -21.89
N ASN A 490 -16.36 -5.07 -22.41
CA ASN A 490 -16.17 -5.46 -23.81
C ASN A 490 -14.71 -5.42 -24.31
N ALA A 491 -13.73 -5.52 -23.40
CA ALA A 491 -12.31 -5.45 -23.69
C ALA A 491 -11.69 -6.85 -23.92
N SER A 492 -12.20 -7.57 -24.93
CA SER A 492 -11.63 -8.86 -25.35
C SER A 492 -10.26 -8.68 -26.01
N ARG A 493 -9.29 -9.54 -25.64
CA ARG A 493 -7.87 -9.40 -26.01
C ARG A 493 -7.25 -10.78 -26.27
N PRO A 494 -6.13 -10.85 -27.01
CA PRO A 494 -5.42 -12.11 -27.26
C PRO A 494 -4.87 -12.75 -25.97
N GLY A 495 -4.68 -11.97 -24.91
CA GLY A 495 -4.53 -12.50 -23.56
C GLY A 495 -4.50 -11.43 -22.49
N TYR A 496 -4.28 -11.89 -21.26
CA TYR A 496 -4.56 -11.13 -20.04
C TYR A 496 -3.39 -11.26 -19.07
N LEU A 497 -2.68 -10.16 -18.85
CA LEU A 497 -1.60 -10.12 -17.87
C LEU A 497 -2.20 -10.24 -16.46
N VAL A 498 -1.72 -11.23 -15.70
CA VAL A 498 -1.99 -11.37 -14.27
C VAL A 498 -0.68 -11.32 -13.51
N GLN A 499 -0.75 -10.65 -12.37
CA GLN A 499 0.27 -10.72 -11.33
C GLN A 499 -0.39 -11.23 -10.05
N LEU A 500 0.18 -12.28 -9.47
CA LEU A 500 -0.27 -12.86 -8.21
C LEU A 500 0.81 -12.59 -7.16
N ARG A 501 0.38 -12.31 -5.94
CA ARG A 501 1.24 -12.29 -4.75
C ARG A 501 0.86 -13.45 -3.84
N THR A 502 1.84 -14.22 -3.43
CA THR A 502 1.62 -15.35 -2.50
C THR A 502 1.46 -14.87 -1.07
N GLU A 503 1.41 -15.82 -0.14
CA GLU A 503 1.45 -15.61 1.30
C GLU A 503 2.77 -14.95 1.74
N THR A 504 2.69 -14.11 2.77
CA THR A 504 3.86 -13.71 3.58
C THR A 504 4.17 -14.80 4.57
N ILE A 505 5.46 -15.02 4.82
CA ILE A 505 5.93 -16.07 5.71
C ILE A 505 6.47 -15.41 6.96
N LEU A 506 6.06 -15.92 8.13
CA LEU A 506 6.66 -15.59 9.42
C LEU A 506 7.72 -16.63 9.77
N ILE A 507 8.94 -16.18 10.03
CA ILE A 507 10.10 -17.02 10.29
C ILE A 507 10.62 -16.73 11.69
N SER A 508 10.74 -17.77 12.51
CA SER A 508 11.38 -17.67 13.83
C SER A 508 12.89 -17.88 13.67
N LEU A 509 13.66 -16.80 13.80
CA LEU A 509 15.12 -16.84 13.83
C LEU A 509 15.61 -17.16 15.25
N PRO A 510 16.83 -17.73 15.39
CA PRO A 510 17.38 -18.08 16.70
C PRO A 510 17.64 -16.84 17.55
N THR A 511 16.81 -16.64 18.59
CA THR A 511 16.88 -15.46 19.46
C THR A 511 18.12 -15.50 20.36
N PRO A 512 18.89 -14.40 20.44
CA PRO A 512 20.04 -14.33 21.34
C PRO A 512 19.59 -14.17 22.80
N ASP A 513 20.49 -14.44 23.74
CA ASP A 513 20.26 -14.13 25.15
C ASP A 513 20.26 -12.61 25.38
N PHE A 514 19.07 -12.03 25.55
CA PHE A 514 18.90 -10.60 25.84
C PHE A 514 19.24 -10.22 27.28
N SER A 515 19.42 -11.18 28.19
CA SER A 515 19.68 -10.90 29.60
C SER A 515 21.07 -10.31 29.84
N MET A 516 22.08 -10.77 29.08
CA MET A 516 23.45 -10.28 29.25
C MET A 516 23.58 -8.78 28.88
N PRO A 517 23.14 -8.30 27.69
CA PRO A 517 23.14 -6.87 27.39
C PRO A 517 22.31 -6.06 28.38
N TYR A 518 21.15 -6.56 28.80
CA TYR A 518 20.28 -5.88 29.77
C TYR A 518 21.01 -5.66 31.11
N ASN A 519 21.63 -6.69 31.66
CA ASN A 519 22.37 -6.59 32.92
C ASN A 519 23.53 -5.59 32.83
N VAL A 520 24.25 -5.57 31.71
CA VAL A 520 25.34 -4.62 31.47
C VAL A 520 24.82 -3.18 31.38
N ILE A 521 23.72 -2.95 30.65
CA ILE A 521 23.09 -1.63 30.53
C ILE A 521 22.60 -1.15 31.89
N CYS A 522 21.93 -2.01 32.66
CA CYS A 522 21.46 -1.68 34.01
C CYS A 522 22.62 -1.30 34.94
N LEU A 523 23.73 -2.04 34.91
CA LEU A 523 24.91 -1.74 35.71
C LEU A 523 25.53 -0.40 35.29
N ALA A 524 25.74 -0.18 34.00
CA ALA A 524 26.31 1.06 33.48
C ALA A 524 25.44 2.28 33.79
N CYS A 525 24.13 2.20 33.57
CA CYS A 525 23.18 3.25 33.91
C CYS A 525 23.17 3.55 35.41
N THR A 526 23.25 2.52 36.26
CA THR A 526 23.33 2.68 37.72
C THR A 526 24.62 3.39 38.12
N ALA A 527 25.76 2.99 37.57
CA ALA A 527 27.05 3.62 37.84
C ALA A 527 27.06 5.09 37.41
N VAL A 528 26.52 5.40 36.22
CA VAL A 528 26.38 6.78 35.72
C VAL A 528 25.45 7.58 36.63
N ALA A 529 24.29 7.04 37.02
CA ALA A 529 23.36 7.72 37.90
C ALA A 529 23.97 8.02 39.29
N LEU A 530 24.72 7.07 39.86
CA LEU A 530 25.42 7.24 41.13
C LEU A 530 26.57 8.25 41.03
N ALA A 531 27.28 8.32 39.91
CA ALA A 531 28.38 9.27 39.71
C ALA A 531 27.90 10.68 39.34
N PHE A 532 26.79 10.78 38.61
CA PHE A 532 26.27 12.05 38.09
C PHE A 532 25.91 13.02 39.22
N GLY A 533 25.19 12.56 40.25
CA GLY A 533 24.77 13.41 41.37
C GLY A 533 25.95 14.10 42.08
N PRO A 534 26.97 13.36 42.56
CA PRO A 534 28.18 13.92 43.14
C PRO A 534 28.97 14.83 42.18
N LEU A 535 29.20 14.41 40.94
CA LEU A 535 29.96 15.19 39.96
C LEU A 535 29.23 16.51 39.62
N HIS A 536 27.92 16.44 39.41
CA HIS A 536 27.08 17.62 39.18
C HIS A 536 27.11 18.54 40.39
N ASN A 537 26.99 18.00 41.61
CA ASN A 537 27.04 18.80 42.84
C ASN A 537 28.39 19.51 43.02
N ILE A 538 29.52 18.83 42.77
CA ILE A 538 30.85 19.45 42.88
C ILE A 538 31.07 20.53 41.82
N SER A 539 30.61 20.28 40.59
CA SER A 539 30.82 21.21 39.47
C SER A 539 29.87 22.42 39.47
N THR A 540 28.68 22.30 40.06
CA THR A 540 27.65 23.37 40.02
C THR A 540 27.40 24.06 41.36
N LYS A 541 27.78 23.47 42.51
CA LYS A 541 27.63 24.16 43.80
C LYS A 541 28.68 25.25 43.97
N ARG A 542 28.21 26.48 44.20
CA ARG A 542 29.06 27.59 44.63
C ARG A 542 29.53 27.35 46.06
N LEU A 543 30.83 27.13 46.24
CA LEU A 543 31.44 27.05 47.57
C LEU A 543 31.33 28.42 48.26
N VAL A 544 30.52 28.50 49.32
CA VAL A 544 30.43 29.68 50.18
C VAL A 544 31.28 29.43 51.41
N LEU A 545 32.30 30.27 51.61
CA LEU A 545 33.11 30.28 52.82
C LEU A 545 32.23 30.60 54.03
N LYS A 546 31.96 29.60 54.85
CA LYS A 546 31.32 29.81 56.15
C LYS A 546 32.38 30.24 57.15
N ILE A 547 32.38 31.52 57.50
CA ILE A 547 33.22 32.03 58.60
C ILE A 547 32.72 31.37 59.89
N ILE A 548 33.52 30.46 60.44
CA ILE A 548 33.29 29.91 61.78
C ILE A 548 33.59 31.06 62.76
N LYS A 549 32.56 31.78 63.20
CA LYS A 549 32.67 32.62 64.39
C LYS A 549 32.80 31.67 65.58
N THR A 550 34.03 31.32 65.95
CA THR A 550 34.32 30.73 67.25
C THR A 550 33.90 31.75 68.29
N ASP A 551 32.80 31.46 69.00
CA ASP A 551 32.21 32.32 70.02
C ASP A 551 33.05 32.25 71.32
N TRP A 552 34.36 32.56 71.18
CA TRP A 552 35.34 32.49 72.25
C TRP A 552 35.01 33.50 73.35
N LYS A 553 34.40 34.64 72.98
CA LYS A 553 33.88 35.63 73.93
C LYS A 553 32.75 35.08 74.81
N GLY A 554 31.83 34.28 74.26
CA GLY A 554 30.77 33.64 75.04
C GLY A 554 31.30 32.60 76.04
N LYS A 555 32.32 31.82 75.65
CA LYS A 555 32.98 30.85 76.54
C LYS A 555 33.83 31.52 77.63
N ILE A 556 34.51 32.64 77.34
CA ILE A 556 35.28 33.40 78.34
C ILE A 556 34.34 34.09 79.34
N ILE A 557 33.22 34.66 78.88
CA ILE A 557 32.23 35.28 79.78
C ILE A 557 31.61 34.22 80.70
N LEU A 558 31.29 33.02 80.20
CA LEU A 558 30.82 31.90 81.03
C LEU A 558 31.87 31.45 82.05
N ALA A 559 33.14 31.37 81.66
CA ALA A 559 34.23 31.02 82.58
C ALA A 559 34.49 32.09 83.66
N ILE A 560 34.34 33.38 83.33
CA ILE A 560 34.44 34.48 84.29
C ILE A 560 33.22 34.51 85.23
N LYS A 561 32.02 34.24 84.72
CA LYS A 561 30.79 34.17 85.53
C LYS A 561 30.84 33.01 86.52
N ALA A 562 31.35 31.84 86.10
CA ALA A 562 31.57 30.68 86.96
C ALA A 562 32.63 30.93 88.05
N LYS A 563 33.59 31.84 87.81
CA LYS A 563 34.60 32.23 88.81
C LYS A 563 34.14 33.33 89.79
N LEU A 564 33.18 34.17 89.38
CA LEU A 564 32.66 35.28 90.20
C LEU A 564 31.40 34.91 90.99
N PHE A 565 30.60 33.97 90.49
CA PHE A 565 29.43 33.45 91.19
C PHE A 565 29.66 31.96 91.42
N GLY A 566 30.32 31.65 92.53
CA GLY A 566 30.66 30.29 92.93
C GLY A 566 29.42 29.39 93.01
N ASP A 567 29.56 28.19 92.45
CA ASP A 567 28.59 27.10 92.48
C ASP A 567 28.17 26.77 93.92
N LYS A 568 26.91 27.06 94.24
CA LYS A 568 26.21 26.38 95.33
C LYS A 568 25.57 25.12 94.74
N THR A 569 26.23 24.00 94.99
CA THR A 569 25.67 22.65 94.91
C THR A 569 24.32 22.58 95.65
N LYS A 570 23.29 22.05 94.99
CA LYS A 570 22.10 21.49 95.65
C LYS A 570 21.90 20.07 95.14
N GLN A 571 21.89 19.16 96.12
CA GLN A 571 21.51 17.75 96.01
C GLN A 571 20.07 17.63 95.47
N ASP A 572 19.89 16.75 94.49
CA ASP A 572 19.12 15.49 94.63
C ASP A 572 19.62 14.48 93.59
#